data_AF-A0A7S0DU94-F1
#
_entry.id   AF-A0A7S0DU94-F1
#
_cell.length_a   1.000
_cell.length_b   1.000
_cell.length_c   1.000
_cell.angle_alpha   90.00
_cell.angle_beta   90.00
_cell.angle_gamma   90.00
#
_symmetry.space_group_name_H-M   'P 1'
#
loop_
_entity.id
_entity.type
_entity.pdbx_description
1 polymer ?
#
loop_
_entity_poly.entity_id
_entity_poly.type
_entity_poly.pdbx_seq_one_letter_code
_entity_poly.pdbx_strand_id
1 'polypeptide(L)'
;AAHVYCTTQPTDEALFPIKQCSLLLDRLKTFKVLNTEYLAMESQVFSLDLPQAFHVLFGKAKKEERSSMQMTVATRLATLCASLGIRPIVRYRATSPPNSDVSEIIARSLEVQLDRLEKQAQSSNVGLWFNSATEKSTILIVDRCGDLLSPLLHEFTYQAMAQDLLEIQGDKYKYSFMGAGGQQVEKEVLLNDTDPLWPRVRHMHIADTI
;
A
#
# COMPACT_ATOMS: atom_id res chain seq x y z
N ALA A 1 26.79 -15.04 8.63
CA ALA A 1 26.73 -13.69 8.02
C ALA A 1 25.29 -13.20 8.08
N ALA A 2 25.07 -11.91 8.26
CA ALA A 2 23.76 -11.26 8.28
C ALA A 2 23.63 -10.31 7.08
N HIS A 3 22.50 -10.37 6.38
CA HIS A 3 22.12 -9.44 5.32
C HIS A 3 20.82 -8.78 5.73
N VAL A 4 20.85 -7.47 5.96
CA VAL A 4 19.72 -6.68 6.42
C VAL A 4 19.20 -5.86 5.25
N TYR A 5 17.91 -6.05 4.97
CA TYR A 5 17.17 -5.29 3.96
C TYR A 5 16.02 -4.58 4.66
N CYS A 6 16.06 -3.25 4.66
CA CYS A 6 14.99 -2.43 5.21
C CYS A 6 13.99 -2.09 4.11
N THR A 7 12.70 -2.16 4.41
CA THR A 7 11.64 -1.75 3.48
C THR A 7 11.63 -0.24 3.25
N THR A 8 12.06 0.54 4.23
CA THR A 8 12.24 2.00 4.17
C THR A 8 13.56 2.42 4.79
N GLN A 9 13.92 3.69 4.58
CA GLN A 9 15.05 4.30 5.27
C GLN A 9 14.80 4.27 6.80
N PRO A 10 15.62 3.53 7.57
CA PRO A 10 15.46 3.48 9.02
C PRO A 10 15.79 4.83 9.64
N THR A 11 15.06 5.17 10.71
CA THR A 11 15.34 6.37 11.52
C THR A 11 16.65 6.20 12.28
N ASP A 12 17.26 7.31 12.70
CA ASP A 12 18.46 7.26 13.54
C ASP A 12 18.20 6.53 14.87
N GLU A 13 17.00 6.67 15.42
CA GLU A 13 16.55 5.94 16.61
C GLU A 13 16.55 4.42 16.39
N ALA A 14 16.07 3.95 15.23
CA ALA A 14 16.08 2.53 14.88
C ALA A 14 17.50 2.03 14.55
N LEU A 15 18.36 2.88 13.98
CA LEU A 15 19.76 2.55 13.69
C LEU A 15 20.64 2.50 14.93
N PHE A 16 20.34 3.28 15.97
CA PHE A 16 21.14 3.37 17.18
C PHE A 16 21.41 2.01 17.86
N PRO A 17 20.40 1.18 18.19
CA PRO A 17 20.64 -0.12 18.80
C PRO A 17 21.41 -1.08 17.87
N ILE A 18 21.22 -0.97 16.55
CA ILE A 18 21.98 -1.76 15.55
C ILE A 18 23.47 -1.39 15.62
N LYS A 19 23.78 -0.09 15.69
CA LYS A 19 25.16 0.43 15.82
C LYS A 19 25.81 0.02 17.15
N GLN A 20 25.04 -0.22 18.21
CA GLN A 20 25.56 -0.63 19.51
C GLN A 20 25.90 -2.12 19.60
N CYS A 21 25.36 -2.96 18.72
CA CYS A 21 25.55 -4.40 18.77
C CYS A 21 26.77 -4.86 17.97
N SER A 22 27.96 -4.92 18.61
CA SER A 22 29.21 -5.33 17.97
C SER A 22 29.13 -6.73 17.31
N LEU A 23 28.49 -7.69 17.98
CA LEU A 23 28.27 -9.05 17.45
C LEU A 23 27.48 -9.07 16.13
N LEU A 24 26.53 -8.15 15.97
CA LEU A 24 25.77 -8.00 14.74
C LEU A 24 26.63 -7.34 13.66
N LEU A 25 27.33 -6.26 14.01
CA LEU A 25 28.20 -5.52 13.07
C LEU A 25 29.31 -6.41 12.50
N ASP A 26 29.95 -7.25 13.31
CA ASP A 26 30.99 -8.20 12.86
C ASP A 26 30.46 -9.21 11.83
N ARG A 27 29.16 -9.51 11.90
CA ARG A 27 28.48 -10.48 11.04
C ARG A 27 27.75 -9.80 9.88
N LEU A 28 27.56 -8.48 9.89
CA LEU A 28 26.79 -7.73 8.91
C LEU A 28 27.56 -7.63 7.58
N LYS A 29 27.04 -8.26 6.54
CA LYS A 29 27.63 -8.25 5.19
C LYS A 29 26.89 -7.33 4.23
N THR A 30 25.61 -7.07 4.47
CA THR A 30 24.80 -6.19 3.63
C THR A 30 23.83 -5.43 4.50
N PHE A 31 23.71 -4.14 4.23
CA PHE A 31 22.68 -3.28 4.78
C PHE A 31 22.16 -2.42 3.63
N LYS A 32 20.93 -2.70 3.16
CA LYS A 32 20.32 -2.02 2.01
C LYS A 32 18.89 -1.62 2.32
N VAL A 33 18.43 -0.56 1.68
CA VAL A 33 17.04 -0.12 1.70
C VAL A 33 16.41 -0.48 0.36
N LEU A 34 15.25 -1.13 0.40
CA LEU A 34 14.53 -1.58 -0.80
C LEU A 34 13.48 -0.58 -1.29
N ASN A 35 12.97 0.29 -0.41
CA ASN A 35 11.85 1.20 -0.69
C ASN A 35 10.59 0.45 -1.17
N THR A 36 10.15 -0.53 -0.37
CA THR A 36 8.99 -1.40 -0.67
C THR A 36 8.06 -1.50 0.54
N GLU A 37 7.70 -0.38 1.17
CA GLU A 37 6.82 -0.38 2.35
C GLU A 37 5.34 -0.24 1.96
N TYR A 38 4.87 -1.18 1.14
CA TYR A 38 3.49 -1.31 0.69
C TYR A 38 3.21 -2.77 0.32
N LEU A 39 1.94 -3.15 0.22
CA LEU A 39 1.49 -4.45 -0.28
C LEU A 39 0.97 -4.29 -1.71
N ALA A 40 1.53 -5.03 -2.66
CA ALA A 40 0.98 -5.16 -4.00
C ALA A 40 -0.14 -6.22 -3.96
N MET A 41 -1.39 -5.79 -3.98
CA MET A 41 -2.56 -6.66 -3.83
C MET A 41 -2.95 -7.29 -5.16
N GLU A 42 -2.94 -6.47 -6.22
CA GLU A 42 -3.24 -6.86 -7.59
C GLU A 42 -2.30 -6.12 -8.53
N SER A 43 -2.32 -6.49 -9.83
CA SER A 43 -1.58 -5.78 -10.88
C SER A 43 -1.69 -4.24 -10.86
N GLN A 44 -2.82 -3.69 -10.40
CA GLN A 44 -3.07 -2.24 -10.34
C GLN A 44 -3.64 -1.76 -9.00
N VAL A 45 -3.56 -2.59 -7.95
CA VAL A 45 -4.09 -2.26 -6.61
C VAL A 45 -2.99 -2.47 -5.58
N PHE A 46 -2.80 -1.48 -4.72
CA PHE A 46 -1.88 -1.57 -3.59
C PHE A 46 -2.57 -1.17 -2.29
N SER A 47 -2.05 -1.68 -1.17
CA SER A 47 -2.45 -1.28 0.17
C SER A 47 -1.22 -0.77 0.93
N LEU A 48 -1.43 0.26 1.75
CA LEU A 48 -0.40 0.69 2.69
C LEU A 48 -0.43 -0.11 3.99
N ASP A 49 -1.39 -1.02 4.18
CA ASP A 49 -1.56 -1.84 5.39
C ASP A 49 -1.54 -1.02 6.69
N LEU A 50 -2.44 -0.03 6.76
CA LEU A 50 -2.61 0.87 7.90
C LEU A 50 -4.07 0.83 8.39
N PRO A 51 -4.52 -0.27 9.04
CA PRO A 51 -5.93 -0.42 9.46
C PRO A 51 -6.39 0.67 10.43
N GLN A 52 -5.46 1.24 11.21
CA GLN A 52 -5.76 2.31 12.17
C GLN A 52 -5.82 3.70 11.54
N ALA A 53 -5.37 3.87 10.28
CA ALA A 53 -5.24 5.17 9.65
C ALA A 53 -6.59 5.89 9.58
N PHE A 54 -7.68 5.18 9.28
CA PHE A 54 -9.00 5.80 9.22
C PHE A 54 -9.40 6.46 10.55
N HIS A 55 -9.29 5.71 11.65
CA HIS A 55 -9.63 6.22 12.98
C HIS A 55 -8.70 7.32 13.45
N VAL A 56 -7.40 7.23 13.16
CA VAL A 56 -6.44 8.26 13.54
C VAL A 56 -6.69 9.55 12.75
N LEU A 57 -6.82 9.46 11.42
CA LEU A 57 -6.90 10.63 10.55
C LEU A 57 -8.24 11.37 10.65
N PHE A 58 -9.35 10.63 10.77
CA PHE A 58 -10.70 11.21 10.75
C PHE A 58 -11.40 11.19 12.12
N GLY A 59 -10.83 10.52 13.12
CA GLY A 59 -11.37 10.46 14.48
C GLY A 59 -10.83 11.54 15.42
N LYS A 60 -10.93 11.28 16.72
CA LYS A 60 -10.56 12.22 17.80
C LYS A 60 -9.10 12.10 18.27
N ALA A 61 -8.21 11.60 17.42
CA ALA A 61 -6.80 11.44 17.75
C ALA A 61 -6.14 12.79 18.09
N LYS A 62 -5.03 12.75 18.83
CA LYS A 62 -4.24 13.95 19.14
C LYS A 62 -3.57 14.48 17.86
N LYS A 63 -3.22 15.77 17.84
CA LYS A 63 -2.61 16.39 16.66
C LYS A 63 -1.28 15.72 16.28
N GLU A 64 -0.50 15.34 17.27
CA GLU A 64 0.81 14.69 17.13
C GLU A 64 0.65 13.30 16.49
N GLU A 65 -0.35 12.54 16.95
CA GLU A 65 -0.67 11.21 16.42
C GLU A 65 -1.14 11.27 14.97
N ARG A 66 -2.02 12.23 14.65
CA ARG A 66 -2.43 12.49 13.25
C ARG A 66 -1.25 12.85 12.36
N SER A 67 -0.40 13.75 12.83
CA SER A 67 0.78 14.19 12.08
C SER A 67 1.74 13.03 11.83
N SER A 68 1.94 12.17 12.83
CA SER A 68 2.73 10.93 12.70
C SER A 68 2.13 9.99 11.64
N MET A 69 0.83 9.72 11.71
CA MET A 69 0.13 8.88 10.72
C MET A 69 0.22 9.43 9.30
N GLN A 70 0.04 10.75 9.12
CA GLN A 70 0.20 11.42 7.82
C GLN A 70 1.62 11.25 7.26
N MET A 71 2.63 11.36 8.13
CA MET A 71 4.03 11.15 7.74
C MET A 71 4.30 9.69 7.34
N THR A 72 3.74 8.72 8.07
CA THR A 72 3.81 7.30 7.73
C THR A 72 3.19 7.02 6.37
N VAL A 73 1.98 7.53 6.12
CA VAL A 73 1.30 7.40 4.82
C VAL A 73 2.16 7.97 3.69
N ALA A 74 2.66 9.20 3.86
CA ALA A 74 3.51 9.86 2.86
C ALA A 74 4.81 9.08 2.58
N THR A 75 5.44 8.53 3.62
CA THR A 75 6.68 7.74 3.48
C THR A 75 6.42 6.46 2.71
N ARG A 76 5.36 5.72 3.04
CA ARG A 76 4.98 4.49 2.32
C ARG A 76 4.61 4.77 0.86
N LEU A 77 3.86 5.84 0.59
CA LEU A 77 3.57 6.28 -0.79
C LEU A 77 4.83 6.65 -1.58
N ALA A 78 5.81 7.29 -0.94
CA ALA A 78 7.08 7.62 -1.59
C ALA A 78 7.85 6.35 -1.99
N THR A 79 7.76 5.29 -1.17
CA THR A 79 8.39 4.00 -1.48
C THR A 79 7.77 3.32 -2.69
N LEU A 80 6.44 3.41 -2.85
CA LEU A 80 5.75 2.96 -4.06
C LEU A 80 6.29 3.71 -5.30
N CYS A 81 6.40 5.04 -5.23
CA CYS A 81 6.91 5.85 -6.34
C CYS A 81 8.36 5.46 -6.70
N ALA A 82 9.20 5.22 -5.69
CA ALA A 82 10.57 4.76 -5.88
C ALA A 82 10.64 3.37 -6.53
N SER A 83 9.80 2.44 -6.08
CA SER A 83 9.71 1.08 -6.66
C SER A 83 9.24 1.10 -8.12
N LEU A 84 8.35 2.03 -8.47
CA LEU A 84 7.90 2.25 -9.84
C LEU A 84 8.91 3.04 -10.71
N GLY A 85 9.95 3.62 -10.11
CA GLY A 85 10.92 4.47 -10.82
C GLY A 85 10.32 5.79 -11.33
N ILE A 86 9.28 6.31 -10.67
CA ILE A 86 8.55 7.51 -11.10
C ILE A 86 8.64 8.63 -10.08
N ARG A 87 8.66 9.88 -10.59
CA ARG A 87 8.48 11.09 -9.80
C ARG A 87 7.19 11.79 -10.24
N PRO A 88 6.06 11.48 -9.60
CA PRO A 88 4.77 12.00 -10.04
C PRO A 88 4.58 13.45 -9.63
N ILE A 89 3.74 14.17 -10.39
CA ILE A 89 3.13 15.43 -9.95
C ILE A 89 2.13 15.09 -8.85
N VAL A 90 2.29 15.66 -7.66
CA VAL A 90 1.35 15.45 -6.56
C VAL A 90 0.17 16.41 -6.68
N ARG A 91 -1.04 15.84 -6.75
CA ARG A 91 -2.30 16.58 -6.69
C ARG A 91 -3.13 16.07 -5.52
N TYR A 92 -4.02 16.90 -5.02
CA TYR A 92 -4.94 16.52 -3.95
C TYR A 92 -6.31 17.14 -4.15
N ARG A 93 -7.34 16.51 -3.57
CA ARG A 93 -8.67 17.10 -3.45
C ARG A 93 -8.62 18.25 -2.45
N ALA A 94 -8.90 19.47 -2.92
CA ALA A 94 -9.03 20.61 -2.02
C ALA A 94 -10.42 20.62 -1.38
N THR A 95 -10.48 20.88 -0.08
CA THR A 95 -11.73 21.19 0.63
C THR A 95 -11.74 22.64 1.08
N SER A 96 -12.94 23.15 1.39
CA SER A 96 -13.13 24.50 1.92
C SER A 96 -13.59 24.39 3.38
N PRO A 97 -12.88 25.02 4.35
CA PRO A 97 -11.74 25.92 4.20
C PRO A 97 -10.38 25.21 3.94
N PRO A 98 -9.45 25.87 3.24
CA PRO A 98 -8.12 25.32 2.93
C PRO A 98 -7.22 25.17 4.18
N ASN A 99 -6.23 24.27 4.13
CA ASN A 99 -5.23 23.97 5.17
C ASN A 99 -5.70 23.20 6.42
N SER A 100 -6.87 22.56 6.40
CA SER A 100 -7.33 21.67 7.48
C SER A 100 -7.52 20.21 7.03
N ASP A 101 -7.15 19.88 5.79
CA ASP A 101 -7.50 18.61 5.18
C ASP A 101 -6.37 17.58 5.30
N VAL A 102 -6.78 16.33 5.58
CA VAL A 102 -5.91 15.15 5.59
C VAL A 102 -5.21 14.98 4.24
N SER A 103 -5.94 15.17 3.14
CA SER A 103 -5.42 15.02 1.77
C SER A 103 -4.28 15.99 1.47
N GLU A 104 -4.45 17.26 1.86
CA GLU A 104 -3.46 18.32 1.63
C GLU A 104 -2.16 18.08 2.41
N ILE A 105 -2.28 17.71 3.70
CA ILE A 105 -1.10 17.47 4.54
C ILE A 105 -0.31 16.24 4.05
N ILE A 106 -1.00 15.16 3.66
CA ILE A 106 -0.37 13.97 3.08
C ILE A 106 0.33 14.33 1.76
N ALA A 107 -0.32 15.10 0.88
CA ALA A 107 0.26 15.52 -0.39
C ALA A 107 1.55 16.35 -0.19
N ARG A 108 1.53 17.35 0.70
CA ARG A 108 2.72 18.15 1.02
C ARG A 108 3.83 17.30 1.65
N SER A 109 3.47 16.37 2.54
CA SER A 109 4.43 15.47 3.17
C SER A 109 5.05 14.51 2.14
N LEU A 110 4.26 14.04 1.18
CA LEU A 110 4.72 13.19 0.08
C LEU A 110 5.72 13.93 -0.81
N GLU A 111 5.44 15.19 -1.18
CA GLU A 111 6.41 16.02 -1.94
C GLU A 111 7.76 16.09 -1.22
N VAL A 112 7.75 16.35 0.10
CA VAL A 112 8.99 16.36 0.90
C VAL A 112 9.72 15.02 0.88
N GLN A 113 9.00 13.89 0.91
CA GLN A 113 9.62 12.56 0.85
C GLN A 113 10.19 12.26 -0.54
N LEU A 114 9.48 12.63 -1.61
CA LEU A 114 9.96 12.46 -2.98
C LEU A 114 11.22 13.30 -3.23
N ASP A 115 11.25 14.56 -2.77
CA ASP A 115 12.44 15.42 -2.84
C ASP A 115 13.66 14.81 -2.13
N ARG A 116 13.43 14.17 -0.97
CA ARG A 116 14.49 13.48 -0.21
C ARG A 116 15.03 12.29 -0.98
N LEU A 117 14.16 11.45 -1.53
CA LEU A 117 14.55 10.28 -2.33
C LEU A 117 15.28 10.70 -3.61
N GLU A 118 14.84 11.77 -4.26
CA GLU A 118 15.52 12.35 -5.44
C GLU A 118 16.94 12.81 -5.11
N LYS A 119 17.12 13.56 -4.01
CA LYS A 119 18.46 13.99 -3.56
C LYS A 119 19.36 12.81 -3.21
N GLN A 120 18.80 11.77 -2.57
CA GLN A 120 19.53 10.54 -2.26
C GLN A 120 19.94 9.79 -3.52
N ALA A 121 19.05 9.69 -4.51
CA ALA A 121 19.32 9.09 -5.81
C ALA A 121 20.44 9.82 -6.58
N GLN A 122 20.50 11.15 -6.50
CA GLN A 122 21.57 11.93 -7.14
C GLN A 122 22.92 11.81 -6.41
N SER A 123 22.90 11.66 -5.08
CA SER A 123 24.11 11.62 -4.24
C SER A 123 24.74 10.23 -4.17
N SER A 124 23.94 9.20 -4.40
CA SER A 124 24.38 7.81 -4.37
C SER A 124 24.41 7.28 -5.79
N ASN A 125 25.47 6.56 -6.18
CA ASN A 125 25.54 5.85 -7.47
C ASN A 125 24.57 4.63 -7.50
N VAL A 126 23.50 4.69 -6.69
CA VAL A 126 22.49 3.66 -6.45
C VAL A 126 21.33 4.01 -7.36
N GLY A 127 21.02 3.11 -8.28
CA GLY A 127 20.07 3.29 -9.38
C GLY A 127 18.61 3.41 -8.97
N LEU A 128 18.28 4.39 -8.13
CA LEU A 128 16.96 5.02 -8.13
C LEU A 128 16.86 5.85 -9.41
N TRP A 129 16.55 5.18 -10.51
CA TRP A 129 16.29 5.83 -11.77
C TRP A 129 14.90 6.43 -11.68
N PHE A 130 14.79 7.71 -11.30
CA PHE A 130 13.63 8.48 -11.73
C PHE A 130 13.82 8.65 -13.24
N ASN A 131 13.12 7.84 -14.04
CA ASN A 131 13.29 7.90 -15.49
C ASN A 131 12.86 9.28 -15.95
N SER A 132 13.81 10.14 -16.35
CA SER A 132 13.49 11.47 -16.89
C SER A 132 12.60 11.42 -18.15
N ALA A 133 12.52 10.23 -18.77
CA ALA A 133 11.69 9.90 -19.92
C ALA A 133 10.28 9.40 -19.58
N THR A 134 9.92 9.20 -18.30
CA THR A 134 8.52 8.86 -17.97
C THR A 134 7.66 10.07 -18.27
N GLU A 135 6.66 9.88 -19.13
CA GLU A 135 5.52 10.78 -19.28
C GLU A 135 5.06 11.29 -17.91
N LYS A 136 4.55 12.53 -17.85
CA LYS A 136 4.21 13.23 -16.59
C LYS A 136 3.19 12.43 -15.77
N SER A 137 3.68 11.51 -14.93
CA SER A 137 2.84 10.74 -14.02
C SER A 137 2.26 11.68 -12.97
N THR A 138 1.06 11.36 -12.50
CA THR A 138 0.35 12.15 -11.48
C THR A 138 -0.12 11.21 -10.40
N ILE A 139 0.06 11.59 -9.15
CA ILE A 139 -0.58 10.94 -8.01
C ILE A 139 -1.64 11.88 -7.46
N LEU A 140 -2.86 11.37 -7.33
CA LEU A 140 -3.99 12.12 -6.79
C LEU A 140 -4.32 11.60 -5.39
N ILE A 141 -4.18 12.47 -4.39
CA ILE A 141 -4.54 12.18 -3.00
C ILE A 141 -5.98 12.64 -2.75
N VAL A 142 -6.82 11.68 -2.35
CA VAL A 142 -8.23 11.92 -2.01
C VAL A 142 -8.55 11.42 -0.62
N ASP A 143 -9.48 12.09 0.05
CA ASP A 143 -10.08 11.62 1.30
C ASP A 143 -11.39 10.87 1.02
N ARG A 144 -11.77 9.99 1.96
CA ARG A 144 -13.02 9.23 1.87
C ARG A 144 -14.26 10.13 1.93
N CYS A 145 -14.16 11.34 2.51
CA CYS A 145 -15.29 12.27 2.59
C CYS A 145 -15.71 12.82 1.23
N GLY A 146 -14.91 12.63 0.16
CA GLY A 146 -15.28 12.96 -1.21
C GLY A 146 -16.38 12.07 -1.80
N ASP A 147 -16.57 10.86 -1.26
CA ASP A 147 -17.62 9.92 -1.66
C ASP A 147 -17.92 8.99 -0.47
N LEU A 148 -19.08 9.11 0.15
CA LEU A 148 -19.44 8.27 1.29
C LEU A 148 -20.33 7.08 0.90
N LEU A 149 -20.77 7.02 -0.37
CA LEU A 149 -21.79 6.08 -0.80
C LEU A 149 -21.19 4.79 -1.37
N SER A 150 -20.15 4.87 -2.21
CA SER A 150 -19.59 3.69 -2.85
C SER A 150 -19.16 2.56 -1.90
N PRO A 151 -18.56 2.82 -0.72
CA PRO A 151 -18.20 1.75 0.23
C PRO A 151 -19.40 1.07 0.90
N LEU A 152 -20.61 1.63 0.78
CA LEU A 152 -21.83 1.13 1.44
C LEU A 152 -22.80 0.47 0.45
N LEU A 153 -22.54 0.59 -0.85
CA LEU A 153 -23.37 0.02 -1.89
C LEU A 153 -23.08 -1.48 -2.05
N HIS A 154 -24.13 -2.31 -2.09
CA HIS A 154 -24.01 -3.68 -2.59
C HIS A 154 -23.69 -3.63 -4.10
N GLU A 155 -22.52 -4.13 -4.46
CA GLU A 155 -21.98 -4.08 -5.82
C GLU A 155 -22.14 -5.43 -6.53
N PHE A 156 -22.39 -5.42 -7.85
CA PHE A 156 -22.73 -6.63 -8.61
C PHE A 156 -21.58 -7.15 -9.49
N THR A 157 -20.40 -6.52 -9.42
CA THR A 157 -19.18 -7.10 -10.00
C THR A 157 -18.69 -8.27 -9.15
N TYR A 158 -18.15 -9.32 -9.78
CA TYR A 158 -17.94 -10.61 -9.13
C TYR A 158 -17.09 -10.53 -7.85
N GLN A 159 -15.95 -9.83 -7.88
CA GLN A 159 -15.09 -9.69 -6.72
C GLN A 159 -15.72 -8.83 -5.62
N ALA A 160 -16.35 -7.72 -5.98
CA ALA A 160 -16.97 -6.83 -4.99
C ALA A 160 -18.12 -7.55 -4.28
N MET A 161 -18.98 -8.23 -5.04
CA MET A 161 -20.08 -9.03 -4.52
C MET A 161 -19.57 -10.18 -3.64
N ALA A 162 -18.51 -10.87 -4.05
CA ALA A 162 -17.93 -11.98 -3.28
C ALA A 162 -17.34 -11.51 -1.95
N GLN A 163 -16.59 -10.40 -1.94
CA GLN A 163 -15.99 -9.84 -0.71
C GLN A 163 -17.04 -9.29 0.26
N ASP A 164 -18.18 -8.84 -0.25
CA ASP A 164 -19.29 -8.31 0.53
C ASP A 164 -20.15 -9.42 1.13
N LEU A 165 -20.48 -10.46 0.36
CA LEU A 165 -21.45 -11.49 0.76
C LEU A 165 -20.82 -12.76 1.35
N LEU A 166 -19.54 -13.02 1.10
CA LEU A 166 -18.87 -14.26 1.52
C LEU A 166 -17.80 -13.98 2.59
N GLU A 167 -17.54 -14.98 3.42
CA GLU A 167 -16.49 -14.93 4.44
C GLU A 167 -15.10 -15.17 3.82
N ILE A 168 -14.60 -14.20 3.07
CA ILE A 168 -13.25 -14.23 2.49
C ILE A 168 -12.26 -13.61 3.48
N GLN A 169 -11.21 -14.35 3.84
CA GLN A 169 -10.16 -13.88 4.75
C GLN A 169 -8.89 -13.56 3.96
N GLY A 170 -8.66 -12.28 3.67
CA GLY A 170 -7.64 -11.86 2.70
C GLY A 170 -8.02 -12.33 1.30
N ASP A 171 -7.25 -13.26 0.75
CA ASP A 171 -7.57 -13.91 -0.54
C ASP A 171 -8.14 -15.32 -0.36
N LYS A 172 -8.35 -15.78 0.87
CA LYS A 172 -8.73 -17.17 1.14
C LYS A 172 -10.24 -17.33 1.20
N TYR A 173 -10.76 -18.21 0.37
CA TYR A 173 -12.16 -18.62 0.37
C TYR A 173 -12.29 -20.13 0.61
N LYS A 174 -13.26 -20.53 1.43
CA LYS A 174 -13.57 -21.92 1.74
C LYS A 174 -14.95 -22.28 1.24
N TYR A 175 -15.06 -23.43 0.59
CA TYR A 175 -16.33 -23.98 0.15
C TYR A 175 -16.39 -25.49 0.34
N SER A 176 -17.61 -26.00 0.51
CA SER A 176 -17.89 -27.44 0.66
C SER A 176 -18.65 -27.96 -0.55
N PHE A 177 -18.33 -29.18 -0.99
CA PHE A 177 -19.05 -29.87 -2.06
C PHE A 177 -19.11 -31.38 -1.80
N MET A 178 -20.04 -32.07 -2.48
CA MET A 178 -20.16 -33.54 -2.39
C MET A 178 -19.18 -34.19 -3.37
N GLY A 179 -18.23 -34.96 -2.83
CA GLY A 179 -17.30 -35.75 -3.64
C GLY A 179 -17.96 -36.98 -4.27
N ALA A 180 -17.23 -37.65 -5.18
CA ALA A 180 -17.72 -38.81 -5.93
C ALA A 180 -18.20 -40.00 -5.05
N GLY A 181 -17.80 -40.05 -3.77
CA GLY A 181 -18.21 -41.07 -2.81
C GLY A 181 -19.32 -40.65 -1.85
N GLY A 182 -20.00 -39.52 -2.08
CA GLY A 182 -21.03 -38.99 -1.18
C GLY A 182 -20.48 -38.38 0.12
N GLN A 183 -19.15 -38.24 0.23
CA GLN A 183 -18.52 -37.54 1.35
C GLN A 183 -18.53 -36.03 1.08
N GLN A 184 -18.88 -35.24 2.10
CA GLN A 184 -18.69 -33.79 2.06
C GLN A 184 -17.20 -33.48 2.16
N VAL A 185 -16.68 -32.75 1.17
CA VAL A 185 -15.29 -32.31 1.09
C VAL A 185 -15.25 -30.80 1.20
N GLU A 186 -14.39 -30.29 2.09
CA GLU A 186 -14.08 -28.87 2.21
C GLU A 186 -12.80 -28.56 1.42
N LYS A 187 -12.79 -27.41 0.72
CA LYS A 187 -11.62 -26.93 0.00
C LYS A 187 -11.39 -25.45 0.29
N GLU A 188 -10.13 -25.11 0.55
CA GLU A 188 -9.63 -23.73 0.61
C GLU A 188 -9.00 -23.37 -0.75
N VAL A 189 -9.35 -22.21 -1.28
CA VAL A 189 -8.80 -21.65 -2.53
C VAL A 189 -8.31 -20.22 -2.33
N LEU A 190 -7.39 -19.80 -3.18
CA LEU A 190 -6.87 -18.44 -3.23
C LEU A 190 -7.51 -17.67 -4.39
N LEU A 191 -8.18 -16.56 -4.08
CA LEU A 191 -8.84 -15.67 -5.03
C LEU A 191 -7.92 -14.49 -5.37
N ASN A 192 -6.85 -14.75 -6.12
CA ASN A 192 -5.88 -13.75 -6.52
C ASN A 192 -5.29 -14.02 -7.91
N ASP A 193 -4.30 -13.24 -8.32
CA ASP A 193 -3.69 -13.29 -9.66
C ASP A 193 -2.97 -14.64 -9.97
N THR A 194 -2.86 -15.56 -8.99
CA THR A 194 -2.35 -16.91 -9.24
C THR A 194 -3.39 -17.85 -9.86
N ASP A 195 -4.68 -17.55 -9.70
CA ASP A 195 -5.77 -18.24 -10.39
C ASP A 195 -5.97 -17.60 -11.77
N PRO A 196 -5.80 -18.32 -12.89
CA PRO A 196 -5.93 -17.76 -14.24
C PRO A 196 -7.36 -17.33 -14.60
N LEU A 197 -8.39 -17.83 -13.90
CA LEU A 197 -9.77 -17.44 -14.11
C LEU A 197 -10.11 -16.17 -13.36
N TRP A 198 -9.60 -15.99 -12.13
CA TRP A 198 -9.99 -14.89 -11.25
C TRP A 198 -9.82 -13.50 -11.89
N PRO A 199 -8.66 -13.10 -12.45
CA PRO A 199 -8.50 -11.80 -13.12
C PRO A 199 -9.43 -11.59 -14.32
N ARG A 200 -9.88 -12.67 -14.96
CA ARG A 200 -10.77 -12.60 -16.14
C ARG A 200 -12.21 -12.29 -15.75
N VAL A 201 -12.66 -12.77 -14.60
CA VAL A 201 -14.07 -12.66 -14.17
C VAL A 201 -14.29 -11.63 -13.06
N ARG A 202 -13.27 -11.29 -12.27
CA ARG A 202 -13.41 -10.48 -11.04
C ARG A 202 -14.09 -9.10 -11.23
N HIS A 203 -13.96 -8.52 -12.42
CA HIS A 203 -14.57 -7.22 -12.75
C HIS A 203 -15.80 -7.32 -13.65
N MET A 204 -16.22 -8.54 -14.02
CA MET A 204 -17.45 -8.75 -14.78
C MET A 204 -18.66 -8.67 -13.86
N HIS A 205 -19.81 -8.27 -14.41
CA HIS A 205 -21.08 -8.36 -13.71
C HIS A 205 -21.41 -9.83 -13.41
N ILE A 206 -21.95 -10.13 -12.23
CA ILE A 206 -22.20 -11.51 -11.78
C ILE A 206 -22.99 -12.33 -12.80
N ALA A 207 -24.00 -11.76 -13.45
CA ALA A 207 -24.80 -12.43 -14.47
C ALA A 207 -23.99 -12.92 -15.68
N ASP A 208 -22.84 -12.30 -15.97
CA ASP A 208 -21.97 -12.66 -17.10
C ASP A 208 -20.87 -13.67 -16.70
N THR A 209 -20.83 -14.09 -15.43
CA THR A 209 -19.79 -15.00 -14.87
C THR A 209 -20.29 -16.42 -14.62
N ILE A 210 -21.57 -16.69 -14.88
CA ILE A 210 -22.27 -17.95 -14.58
C ILE A 210 -22.47 -18.79 -15.84
#